data_AF-A0A7S3YB28-F1
#
_entry.id   AF-A0A7S3YB28-F1
#
_cell.length_a   1.000
_cell.length_b   1.000
_cell.length_c   1.000
_cell.angle_alpha   90.00
_cell.angle_beta   90.00
_cell.angle_gamma   90.00
#
_symmetry.space_group_name_H-M   'P 1'
#
loop_
_entity.id
_entity.type
_entity.pdbx_description
1 polymer ?
#
loop_
_entity_poly.entity_id
_entity_poly.type
_entity_poly.pdbx_seq_one_letter_code
_entity_poly.pdbx_strand_id
1 'polypeptide(L)'
;RETKKGVKGIASNYIHRTKAVRRLQVSLKDFRRLCILKGIYPRDPKKKPHGKDKTYYHIKDIKFLMHEPLLKKFREMKIFLKRHKKALIKREFNEAKILEKTMKPVYNLDHLVKERYPSFIDAIRDLDDPLCMIFLFALLPSETCKGHEAKVSAECLRLAMEFQHWVVK
;
A
#
# COMPACT_ATOMS: atom_id res chain seq x y z
N ARG A 1 16.27 39.51 -7.89
CA ARG A 1 15.99 38.24 -8.58
C ARG A 1 14.51 37.88 -8.38
N GLU A 2 13.68 38.03 -9.41
CA GLU A 2 12.25 37.67 -9.32
C GLU A 2 12.08 36.17 -9.11
N THR A 3 11.27 35.80 -8.12
CA THR A 3 10.96 34.39 -7.83
C THR A 3 9.92 33.87 -8.81
N LYS A 4 10.25 32.79 -9.54
CA LYS A 4 9.30 32.13 -10.44
C LYS A 4 7.99 31.77 -9.72
N LYS A 5 6.85 31.98 -10.40
CA LYS A 5 5.53 31.61 -9.90
C LYS A 5 5.50 30.13 -9.48
N GLY A 6 5.04 29.87 -8.25
CA GLY A 6 4.97 28.51 -7.68
C GLY A 6 6.18 28.04 -6.88
N VAL A 7 7.25 28.84 -6.79
CA VAL A 7 8.45 28.50 -5.99
C VAL A 7 8.30 28.86 -4.51
N LYS A 8 7.44 29.82 -4.17
CA LYS A 8 7.18 30.26 -2.79
C LYS A 8 5.68 30.31 -2.50
N GLY A 9 5.30 29.95 -1.26
CA GLY A 9 3.93 30.07 -0.72
C GLY A 9 3.25 28.73 -0.43
N ILE A 10 2.04 28.77 0.13
CA ILE A 10 1.30 27.56 0.58
C ILE A 10 1.12 26.54 -0.56
N ALA A 11 0.94 27.00 -1.80
CA ALA A 11 0.78 26.15 -2.97
C ALA A 11 2.03 25.33 -3.33
N SER A 12 3.23 25.77 -2.92
CA SER A 12 4.47 25.02 -3.17
C SER A 12 4.63 23.82 -2.23
N ASN A 13 3.80 23.68 -1.19
CA ASN A 13 3.87 22.55 -0.25
C ASN A 13 3.11 21.31 -0.72
N TYR A 14 2.37 21.41 -1.83
CA TYR A 14 1.50 20.36 -2.33
C TYR A 14 1.92 19.89 -3.72
N ILE A 15 1.69 18.61 -3.96
CA ILE A 15 1.96 17.94 -5.23
C ILE A 15 0.72 17.15 -5.63
N HIS A 16 0.29 17.28 -6.89
CA HIS A 16 -0.85 16.51 -7.37
C HIS A 16 -0.45 15.06 -7.66
N ARG A 17 -1.41 14.14 -7.54
CA ARG A 17 -1.22 12.67 -7.64
C ARG A 17 -0.33 12.23 -8.78
N THR A 18 -0.59 12.70 -10.01
CA THR A 18 0.17 12.29 -11.20
C THR A 18 1.66 12.62 -11.08
N LYS A 19 2.01 13.79 -10.52
CA LYS A 19 3.40 14.19 -10.32
C LYS A 19 4.06 13.40 -9.18
N ALA A 20 3.30 13.07 -8.12
CA ALA A 20 3.80 12.22 -7.03
C ALA A 20 4.15 10.80 -7.53
N VAL A 21 3.25 10.18 -8.29
CA VAL A 21 3.46 8.86 -8.91
C VAL A 21 4.69 8.86 -9.82
N ARG A 22 4.84 9.87 -10.69
CA ARG A 22 6.01 10.02 -11.57
C ARG A 22 7.31 10.18 -10.76
N ARG A 23 7.29 10.95 -9.67
CA ARG A 23 8.47 11.19 -8.83
C ARG A 23 8.93 9.93 -8.08
N LEU A 24 7.99 9.11 -7.60
CA LEU A 24 8.30 7.85 -6.90
C LEU A 24 8.66 6.69 -7.86
N GLN A 25 8.38 6.87 -9.16
CA GLN A 25 8.62 5.88 -10.21
C GLN A 25 7.87 4.54 -9.98
N VAL A 26 6.65 4.61 -9.47
CA VAL A 26 5.78 3.46 -9.20
C VAL A 26 4.51 3.51 -10.05
N SER A 27 3.79 2.39 -10.13
CA SER A 27 2.47 2.38 -10.77
C SER A 27 1.42 3.10 -9.90
N LEU A 28 0.27 3.48 -10.47
CA LEU A 28 -0.81 4.07 -9.69
C LEU A 28 -1.38 3.10 -8.63
N LYS A 29 -1.41 1.80 -8.94
CA LYS A 29 -1.87 0.76 -8.02
C LYS A 29 -0.92 0.63 -6.83
N ASP A 30 0.38 0.57 -7.09
CA ASP A 30 1.40 0.45 -6.05
C ASP A 30 1.50 1.73 -5.22
N PHE A 31 1.33 2.90 -5.84
CA PHE A 31 1.25 4.17 -5.12
C PHE A 31 0.07 4.18 -4.13
N ARG A 32 -1.13 3.77 -4.56
CA ARG A 32 -2.30 3.67 -3.67
C ARG A 32 -2.04 2.70 -2.52
N ARG A 33 -1.45 1.53 -2.82
CA ARG A 33 -1.08 0.55 -1.79
C ARG A 33 -0.08 1.12 -0.79
N LEU A 34 0.95 1.82 -1.27
CA LEU A 34 1.94 2.47 -0.42
C LEU A 34 1.32 3.55 0.47
N CYS A 35 0.40 4.35 -0.08
CA CYS A 35 -0.33 5.36 0.68
C CYS A 35 -1.15 4.74 1.82
N ILE A 36 -1.85 3.62 1.58
CA ILE A 36 -2.59 2.89 2.62
C ILE A 36 -1.61 2.37 3.67
N LEU A 37 -0.55 1.67 3.24
CA LEU A 37 0.43 1.06 4.13
C LEU A 37 1.13 2.09 5.04
N LYS A 38 1.37 3.31 4.57
CA LYS A 38 1.97 4.40 5.35
C LYS A 38 0.98 5.35 6.00
N GLY A 39 -0.32 5.24 5.73
CA GLY A 39 -1.32 6.19 6.25
C GLY A 39 -1.18 7.60 5.65
N ILE A 40 -0.79 7.70 4.38
CA ILE A 40 -0.68 8.98 3.68
C ILE A 40 -1.99 9.23 2.91
N TYR A 41 -2.73 10.21 3.38
CA TYR A 41 -4.02 10.57 2.84
C TYR A 41 -3.92 11.80 1.92
N PRO A 42 -4.81 11.91 0.94
CA PRO A 42 -4.92 13.13 0.14
C PRO A 42 -5.28 14.34 1.02
N ARG A 43 -4.94 15.52 0.52
CA ARG A 43 -5.17 16.81 1.18
C ARG A 43 -5.92 17.74 0.24
N ASP A 44 -6.73 18.62 0.83
CA ASP A 44 -7.44 19.65 0.09
C ASP A 44 -6.84 21.04 0.36
N PRO A 45 -5.86 21.50 -0.46
CA PRO A 45 -5.20 22.77 -0.21
C PRO A 45 -6.11 23.95 -0.55
N LYS A 46 -6.11 24.99 0.30
CA LYS A 46 -6.87 26.24 0.08
C LYS A 46 -6.63 26.87 -1.29
N LYS A 47 -5.37 26.85 -1.75
CA LYS A 47 -5.00 27.27 -3.11
C LYS A 47 -4.61 26.04 -3.91
N LYS A 48 -5.35 25.75 -4.97
CA LYS A 48 -5.16 24.59 -5.86
C LYS A 48 -4.45 25.01 -7.16
N PRO A 49 -3.11 24.95 -7.22
CA PRO A 49 -2.34 25.54 -8.33
C PRO A 49 -2.56 24.87 -9.68
N HIS A 50 -3.08 23.63 -9.72
CA HIS A 50 -3.19 22.83 -10.95
C HIS A 50 -4.65 22.42 -11.27
N GLY A 51 -5.64 23.08 -10.66
CA GLY A 51 -7.07 22.80 -10.84
C GLY A 51 -7.73 22.16 -9.62
N LYS A 52 -9.06 22.26 -9.53
CA LYS A 52 -9.88 21.76 -8.42
C LYS A 52 -10.09 20.24 -8.46
N ASP A 53 -10.06 19.65 -9.64
CA ASP A 53 -10.39 18.23 -9.88
C ASP A 53 -9.25 17.26 -9.53
N LYS A 54 -8.12 17.80 -9.07
CA LYS A 54 -6.92 17.03 -8.78
C LYS A 54 -6.83 16.70 -7.31
N THR A 55 -6.42 15.47 -7.03
CA THR A 55 -6.03 15.03 -5.70
C THR A 55 -4.62 15.53 -5.38
N TYR A 56 -4.44 16.21 -4.25
CA TYR A 56 -3.16 16.72 -3.78
C TYR A 56 -2.64 15.92 -2.58
N TYR A 57 -1.32 15.90 -2.43
CA TYR A 57 -0.59 15.32 -1.30
C TYR A 57 0.45 16.34 -0.82
N HIS A 58 0.90 16.25 0.43
CA HIS A 58 2.02 17.07 0.87
C HIS A 58 3.32 16.58 0.25
N ILE A 59 4.20 17.51 -0.12
CA ILE A 59 5.52 17.18 -0.65
C ILE A 59 6.37 16.49 0.43
N LYS A 60 6.19 16.85 1.71
CA LYS A 60 6.89 16.22 2.84
C LYS A 60 6.58 14.72 2.90
N ASP A 61 5.31 14.34 2.81
CA ASP A 61 4.88 12.94 2.82
C ASP A 61 5.44 12.17 1.62
N ILE A 62 5.43 12.78 0.42
CA ILE A 62 6.04 12.15 -0.76
C ILE A 62 7.56 12.00 -0.61
N LYS A 63 8.24 12.96 0.01
CA LYS A 63 9.68 12.87 0.30
C LYS A 63 9.94 11.75 1.32
N PHE A 64 9.10 11.61 2.33
CA PHE A 64 9.17 10.52 3.28
C PHE A 64 9.04 9.16 2.59
N LEU A 65 8.05 9.02 1.70
CA LEU A 65 7.87 7.81 0.89
C LEU A 65 9.08 7.44 0.03
N MET A 66 9.87 8.43 -0.44
CA MET A 66 11.05 8.14 -1.28
C MET A 66 12.10 7.28 -0.56
N HIS A 67 12.14 7.33 0.78
CA HIS A 67 13.08 6.57 1.59
C HIS A 67 12.53 5.21 2.05
N GLU A 68 11.30 4.88 1.69
CA GLU A 68 10.64 3.68 2.16
C GLU A 68 11.17 2.41 1.47
N PRO A 69 11.67 1.39 2.20
CA PRO A 69 12.22 0.16 1.62
C PRO A 69 11.22 -0.62 0.75
N LEU A 70 9.91 -0.49 0.99
CA LEU A 70 8.88 -1.12 0.16
C LEU A 70 8.92 -0.67 -1.30
N LEU A 71 9.40 0.55 -1.60
CA LEU A 71 9.57 1.00 -2.99
C LEU A 71 10.51 0.09 -3.77
N LYS A 72 11.62 -0.35 -3.14
CA LYS A 72 12.56 -1.28 -3.76
C LYS A 72 11.89 -2.61 -4.05
N LYS A 73 11.12 -3.13 -3.09
CA LYS A 73 10.36 -4.38 -3.25
C LYS A 73 9.30 -4.31 -4.35
N PHE A 74 8.61 -3.18 -4.49
CA PHE A 74 7.65 -2.98 -5.57
C PHE A 74 8.32 -2.96 -6.95
N ARG A 75 9.53 -2.39 -7.05
CA ARG A 75 10.33 -2.42 -8.28
C ARG A 75 10.80 -3.83 -8.61
N GLU A 76 11.28 -4.59 -7.61
CA GLU A 76 11.66 -6.00 -7.75
C GLU A 76 10.45 -6.83 -8.24
N MET A 77 9.28 -6.66 -7.63
CA MET A 77 8.06 -7.34 -8.05
C MET A 77 7.67 -7.00 -9.49
N LYS A 78 7.79 -5.73 -9.89
CA LYS A 78 7.50 -5.31 -11.26
C LYS A 78 8.42 -6.00 -12.28
N ILE A 79 9.71 -6.12 -11.96
CA ILE A 79 10.69 -6.82 -12.80
C ILE A 79 10.33 -8.32 -12.88
N PHE A 80 10.02 -8.94 -11.75
CA PHE A 80 9.56 -10.33 -11.68
C PHE A 80 8.33 -10.55 -12.57
N LEU A 81 7.29 -9.73 -12.43
CA LEU A 81 6.05 -9.83 -13.23
C LEU A 81 6.33 -9.68 -14.73
N LYS A 82 7.27 -8.80 -15.12
CA LYS A 82 7.67 -8.63 -16.52
C LYS A 82 8.35 -9.89 -17.07
N ARG A 83 9.26 -10.49 -16.30
CA ARG A 83 9.95 -11.74 -16.68
C ARG A 83 8.98 -12.91 -16.74
N HIS A 84 8.13 -13.06 -15.74
CA HIS A 84 7.11 -14.10 -15.67
C HIS A 84 6.15 -14.00 -16.87
N LYS A 85 5.65 -12.80 -17.18
CA LYS A 85 4.81 -12.58 -18.36
C LYS A 85 5.54 -12.92 -19.67
N LYS A 86 6.84 -12.64 -19.78
CA LYS A 86 7.63 -12.99 -20.97
C LYS A 86 7.73 -14.51 -21.16
N ALA A 87 8.03 -15.26 -20.10
CA ALA A 87 8.08 -16.72 -20.14
C ALA A 87 6.71 -17.32 -20.51
N LEU A 88 5.62 -16.79 -19.95
CA LEU A 88 4.25 -17.20 -20.31
C LEU A 88 3.93 -16.97 -21.79
N ILE A 89 4.28 -15.79 -22.34
CA ILE A 89 4.04 -15.47 -23.76
C ILE A 89 4.81 -16.44 -24.67
N LYS A 90 6.03 -16.81 -24.29
CA LYS A 90 6.86 -17.79 -25.00
C LYS A 90 6.42 -19.25 -24.79
N ARG A 91 5.42 -19.51 -23.93
CA ARG A 91 4.95 -20.85 -23.55
C ARG A 91 6.01 -21.70 -22.83
N GLU A 92 6.99 -21.06 -22.20
CA GLU A 92 8.01 -21.69 -21.35
C GLU A 92 7.46 -21.91 -19.92
N PHE A 93 6.47 -22.80 -19.78
CA PHE A 93 5.73 -22.97 -18.52
C PHE A 93 6.60 -23.47 -17.35
N ASN A 94 7.58 -24.32 -17.64
CA ASN A 94 8.51 -24.83 -16.64
C ASN A 94 9.39 -23.70 -16.07
N GLU A 95 9.91 -22.82 -16.94
CA GLU A 95 10.70 -21.67 -16.50
C GLU A 95 9.84 -20.69 -15.69
N ALA A 96 8.60 -20.44 -16.12
CA ALA A 96 7.67 -19.60 -15.36
C ALA A 96 7.44 -20.13 -13.94
N LYS A 97 7.27 -21.45 -13.79
CA LYS A 97 7.09 -22.12 -12.49
C LYS A 97 8.34 -22.05 -11.61
N ILE A 98 9.54 -22.21 -12.19
CA ILE A 98 10.81 -22.05 -11.48
C ILE A 98 10.96 -20.60 -11.01
N LEU A 99 10.68 -19.64 -11.90
CA LEU A 99 10.76 -18.22 -11.60
C LEU A 99 9.82 -17.85 -10.45
N GLU A 100 8.58 -18.35 -10.46
CA GLU A 100 7.62 -18.11 -9.39
C GLU A 100 8.10 -18.64 -8.03
N LYS A 101 8.74 -19.80 -7.99
CA LYS A 101 9.24 -20.37 -6.74
C LYS A 101 10.50 -19.67 -6.21
N THR A 102 11.39 -19.26 -7.11
CA THR A 102 12.74 -18.79 -6.74
C THR A 102 12.85 -17.28 -6.63
N MET A 103 12.18 -16.54 -7.51
CA MET A 103 12.38 -15.10 -7.69
C MET A 103 11.19 -14.24 -7.29
N LYS A 104 10.07 -14.82 -6.84
CA LYS A 104 8.90 -14.06 -6.39
C LYS A 104 9.26 -13.26 -5.14
N PRO A 105 9.33 -11.92 -5.22
CA PRO A 105 9.74 -11.11 -4.08
C PRO A 105 8.61 -11.07 -3.06
N VAL A 106 8.91 -11.45 -1.83
CA VAL A 106 8.05 -11.25 -0.66
C VAL A 106 8.57 -10.03 0.11
N TYR A 107 7.66 -9.27 0.69
CA TYR A 107 8.00 -8.15 1.57
C TYR A 107 7.18 -8.27 2.85
N ASN A 108 7.84 -7.94 3.95
CA ASN A 108 7.23 -7.93 5.27
C ASN A 108 6.73 -6.50 5.57
N LEU A 109 5.74 -6.41 6.45
CA LEU A 109 5.15 -5.15 6.89
C LEU A 109 5.51 -4.83 8.36
N ASP A 110 6.33 -5.66 9.01
CA ASP A 110 6.61 -5.60 10.44
C ASP A 110 7.20 -4.25 10.87
N HIS A 111 8.10 -3.68 10.05
CA HIS A 111 8.71 -2.38 10.32
C HIS A 111 7.68 -1.25 10.26
N LEU A 112 6.64 -1.36 9.42
CA LEU A 112 5.57 -0.38 9.35
C LEU A 112 4.69 -0.39 10.59
N VAL A 113 4.38 -1.59 11.10
CA VAL A 113 3.55 -1.74 12.29
C VAL A 113 4.27 -1.12 13.49
N LYS A 114 5.57 -1.41 13.65
CA LYS A 114 6.41 -0.86 14.73
C LYS A 114 6.59 0.66 14.62
N GLU A 115 6.70 1.19 13.41
CA GLU A 115 6.78 2.65 13.19
C GLU A 115 5.46 3.35 13.52
N ARG A 116 4.32 2.72 13.21
CA ARG A 116 2.98 3.27 13.48
C ARG A 116 2.60 3.19 14.96
N TYR A 117 2.94 2.10 15.63
CA TYR A 117 2.61 1.84 17.02
C TYR A 117 3.91 1.59 17.80
N PRO A 118 4.58 2.65 18.30
CA PRO A 118 5.85 2.51 19.02
C PRO A 118 5.71 1.77 20.34
N SER A 119 4.52 1.84 20.97
CA SER A 119 4.20 1.12 22.20
C SER A 119 3.06 0.12 21.99
N PHE A 120 3.02 -0.91 22.82
CA PHE A 120 1.94 -1.89 22.82
C PHE A 120 0.57 -1.27 23.12
N ILE A 121 0.54 -0.25 23.99
CA ILE A 121 -0.69 0.45 24.34
C ILE A 121 -1.24 1.20 23.12
N ASP A 122 -0.39 1.81 22.30
CA ASP A 122 -0.82 2.48 21.07
C ASP A 122 -1.43 1.49 20.07
N ALA A 123 -0.89 0.27 19.98
CA ALA A 123 -1.46 -0.78 19.15
C ALA A 123 -2.83 -1.25 19.66
N ILE A 124 -3.01 -1.42 20.98
CA ILE A 124 -4.29 -1.82 21.57
C ILE A 124 -5.37 -0.76 21.33
N ARG A 125 -5.04 0.53 21.46
CA ARG A 125 -6.00 1.63 21.28
C ARG A 125 -6.62 1.66 19.87
N ASP A 126 -5.89 1.17 18.87
CA ASP A 126 -6.30 1.16 17.46
C ASP A 126 -6.68 -0.25 16.98
N LEU A 127 -6.81 -1.23 17.89
CA LEU A 127 -7.07 -2.63 17.58
C LEU A 127 -8.52 -2.89 17.10
N ASP A 128 -9.45 -2.01 17.44
CA ASP A 128 -10.88 -2.17 17.10
C ASP A 128 -11.14 -2.18 15.58
N ASP A 129 -10.54 -1.25 14.83
CA ASP A 129 -10.70 -1.14 13.37
C ASP A 129 -10.26 -2.42 12.61
N PRO A 130 -9.04 -2.97 12.83
CA PRO A 130 -8.64 -4.21 12.18
C PRO A 130 -9.46 -5.42 12.62
N LEU A 131 -9.92 -5.48 13.88
CA LEU A 131 -10.78 -6.58 14.35
C LEU A 131 -12.14 -6.55 13.64
N CYS A 132 -12.79 -5.39 13.54
CA CYS A 132 -14.05 -5.23 12.82
C CYS A 132 -13.94 -5.75 11.37
N MET A 133 -12.84 -5.42 10.69
CA MET A 133 -12.59 -5.90 9.32
C MET A 133 -12.33 -7.41 9.25
N ILE A 134 -11.61 -7.98 10.22
CA ILE A 134 -11.37 -9.43 10.29
C ILE A 134 -12.69 -10.19 10.45
N PHE A 135 -13.56 -9.77 11.37
CA PHE A 135 -14.87 -10.40 11.57
C PHE A 135 -15.75 -10.27 10.33
N LEU A 136 -15.75 -9.10 9.68
CA LEU A 136 -16.48 -8.90 8.44
C LEU A 136 -16.02 -9.87 7.34
N PHE A 137 -14.70 -9.98 7.11
CA PHE A 137 -14.16 -10.87 6.07
C PHE A 137 -14.25 -12.36 6.43
N ALA A 138 -14.38 -12.71 7.72
CA ALA A 138 -14.64 -14.08 8.14
C ALA A 138 -16.07 -14.52 7.81
N LEU A 139 -17.05 -13.61 7.82
CA LEU A 139 -18.46 -13.89 7.50
C LEU A 139 -18.79 -13.78 6.01
N LEU A 140 -18.00 -13.02 5.23
CA LEU A 140 -18.26 -12.81 3.81
C LEU A 140 -18.03 -14.09 3.00
N PRO A 141 -18.98 -14.48 2.11
CA PRO A 141 -18.76 -15.62 1.22
C PRO A 141 -17.67 -15.31 0.19
N SER A 142 -16.79 -16.30 -0.07
CA SER A 142 -15.65 -16.16 -0.98
C SER A 142 -16.04 -15.82 -2.43
N GLU A 143 -17.29 -16.09 -2.81
CA GLU A 143 -17.79 -15.96 -4.17
C GLU A 143 -18.42 -14.59 -4.45
N THR A 144 -18.75 -13.82 -3.40
CA THR A 144 -19.58 -12.61 -3.52
C THR A 144 -18.82 -11.38 -4.02
N CYS A 145 -17.48 -11.38 -3.94
CA CYS A 145 -16.67 -10.20 -4.25
C CYS A 145 -15.49 -10.52 -5.18
N LYS A 146 -15.41 -9.80 -6.33
CA LYS A 146 -14.27 -9.87 -7.25
C LYS A 146 -12.98 -9.51 -6.52
N GLY A 147 -12.08 -10.47 -6.37
CA GLY A 147 -10.79 -10.31 -5.71
C GLY A 147 -10.75 -10.73 -4.24
N HIS A 148 -11.82 -11.34 -3.71
CA HIS A 148 -11.81 -12.01 -2.42
C HIS A 148 -11.37 -13.47 -2.61
N GLU A 149 -10.21 -13.83 -2.08
CA GLU A 149 -9.70 -15.20 -2.13
C GLU A 149 -10.19 -15.99 -0.91
N ALA A 150 -10.69 -17.21 -1.09
CA ALA A 150 -11.15 -18.07 0.01
C ALA A 150 -10.08 -18.28 1.10
N LYS A 151 -8.80 -18.24 0.71
CA LYS A 151 -7.67 -18.29 1.64
C LYS A 151 -7.67 -17.13 2.64
N VAL A 152 -8.06 -15.93 2.20
CA VAL A 152 -8.13 -14.74 3.06
C VAL A 152 -9.27 -14.86 4.06
N SER A 153 -10.45 -15.33 3.64
CA SER A 153 -11.58 -15.56 4.55
C SER A 153 -11.25 -16.60 5.62
N ALA A 154 -10.61 -17.71 5.22
CA ALA A 154 -10.17 -18.75 6.15
C ALA A 154 -9.15 -18.22 7.17
N GLU A 155 -8.22 -17.38 6.73
CA GLU A 155 -7.24 -16.75 7.61
C GLU A 155 -7.91 -15.75 8.59
N CYS A 156 -8.86 -14.94 8.10
CA CYS A 156 -9.65 -14.06 8.96
C CYS A 156 -10.45 -14.84 10.01
N LEU A 157 -11.04 -15.97 9.61
CA LEU A 157 -11.78 -16.85 10.53
C LEU A 157 -10.86 -17.42 11.62
N ARG A 158 -9.67 -17.90 11.25
CA ARG A 158 -8.65 -18.39 12.19
C ARG A 158 -8.28 -17.31 13.21
N LEU A 159 -7.96 -16.11 12.74
CA LEU A 159 -7.58 -14.97 13.60
C LEU A 159 -8.72 -14.53 14.52
N ALA A 160 -9.95 -14.51 14.01
CA ALA A 160 -11.15 -14.18 14.80
C ALA A 160 -11.35 -15.18 15.95
N MET A 161 -11.25 -16.49 15.66
CA MET A 161 -11.38 -17.54 16.67
C MET A 161 -10.26 -17.47 17.71
N GLU A 162 -9.02 -17.23 17.29
CA GLU A 162 -7.87 -17.07 18.20
C GLU A 162 -8.07 -15.88 19.14
N PHE A 163 -8.55 -14.75 18.60
CA PHE A 163 -8.85 -13.58 19.41
C PHE A 163 -10.00 -13.83 20.40
N GLN A 164 -11.11 -14.42 19.95
CA GLN A 164 -12.22 -14.78 20.83
C GLN A 164 -11.79 -15.74 21.93
N HIS A 165 -10.95 -16.72 21.61
CA HIS A 165 -10.41 -17.65 22.58
C HIS A 165 -9.55 -16.96 23.64
N TRP A 166 -8.73 -15.98 23.23
CA TRP A 166 -7.92 -15.18 24.14
C TRP A 166 -8.75 -14.27 25.05
N VAL A 167 -9.90 -13.77 24.59
CA VAL A 167 -10.80 -12.93 25.42
C VAL A 167 -11.61 -13.76 26.43
N VAL A 168 -11.99 -14.99 26.06
CA VAL A 168 -12.80 -15.89 26.89
C VAL A 168 -11.98 -16.53 28.01
N LYS A 169 -10.68 -16.76 27.79
CA LYS A 169 -9.75 -17.33 28.77
C LYS A 169 -9.12 -16.27 29.64
#